data_AF-A0A972SL93-F1
#
_entry.id   AF-A0A972SL93-F1
#
_cell.length_a   1.000
_cell.length_b   1.000
_cell.length_c   1.000
_cell.angle_alpha   90.00
_cell.angle_beta   90.00
_cell.angle_gamma   90.00
#
_symmetry.space_group_name_H-M   'P 1'
#
loop_
_entity.id
_entity.type
_entity.pdbx_description
1 polymer ?
#
loop_
_entity_poly.entity_id
_entity_poly.type
_entity_poly.pdbx_seq_one_letter_code
_entity_poly.pdbx_strand_id
1 'polypeptide(L)'
;MSENIENAGASEEDLAYQALKEIRESLHAMVAQVPGAAGEGARAILEFRTALTSETDRGSVLMAAAFIDDRLKYLLMARLVDDAKIARRAFEFNGPLGTFSSRIDFSYLMGILPKNAQRDLHIIRSIRNKFAHNAAPMTFEDESIKSLCNSLVFHGVKPMSLYASVATTVVT
;
A
#
# COMPACT_ATOMS: atom_id res chain seq x y z
N MET A 1 26.32 -44.26 -32.53
CA MET A 1 24.95 -44.09 -32.01
C MET A 1 25.01 -44.29 -30.51
N SER A 2 25.08 -43.19 -29.77
CA SER A 2 24.86 -43.17 -28.32
C SER A 2 24.25 -41.81 -28.00
N GLU A 3 22.94 -41.69 -28.23
CA GLU A 3 22.15 -40.60 -27.65
C GLU A 3 22.16 -40.79 -26.13
N ASN A 4 22.92 -39.95 -25.43
CA ASN A 4 22.67 -39.74 -24.01
C ASN A 4 21.74 -38.54 -23.90
N ILE A 5 20.49 -38.89 -23.65
CA ILE A 5 19.37 -38.00 -23.34
C ILE A 5 19.78 -37.13 -22.15
N GLU A 6 19.97 -35.84 -22.39
CA GLU A 6 19.95 -34.82 -21.35
C GLU A 6 18.60 -34.91 -20.65
N ASN A 7 18.59 -35.53 -19.48
CA ASN A 7 17.45 -35.55 -18.60
C ASN A 7 17.30 -34.14 -17.98
N ALA A 8 16.72 -33.23 -18.75
CA ALA A 8 16.30 -31.91 -18.29
C ALA A 8 15.03 -32.06 -17.43
N GLY A 9 15.17 -32.68 -16.27
CA GLY A 9 14.17 -32.61 -15.21
C GLY A 9 14.25 -31.23 -14.59
N ALA A 10 13.22 -30.40 -14.81
CA ALA A 10 13.09 -29.11 -14.12
C ALA A 10 13.28 -29.32 -12.62
N SER A 11 14.09 -28.48 -11.98
CA SER A 11 14.33 -28.61 -10.54
C SER A 11 13.02 -28.42 -9.78
N GLU A 12 12.92 -28.97 -8.57
CA GLU A 12 11.72 -28.82 -7.73
C GLU A 12 11.39 -27.34 -7.47
N GLU A 13 12.41 -26.47 -7.42
CA GLU A 13 12.29 -25.01 -7.34
C GLU A 13 11.70 -24.41 -8.63
N ASP A 14 12.08 -24.91 -9.80
CA ASP A 14 11.53 -24.47 -11.08
C ASP A 14 10.04 -24.82 -11.20
N LEU A 15 9.66 -26.03 -10.77
CA LEU A 15 8.26 -26.47 -10.77
C LEU A 15 7.40 -25.61 -9.84
N ALA A 16 7.89 -25.31 -8.64
CA ALA A 16 7.22 -24.42 -7.69
C ALA A 16 7.08 -23.00 -8.26
N TYR A 17 8.14 -22.48 -8.90
CA TYR A 17 8.10 -21.17 -9.54
C TYR A 17 7.08 -21.11 -10.68
N GLN A 18 7.02 -22.12 -11.55
CA GLN A 18 6.01 -22.17 -12.62
C GLN A 18 4.60 -22.26 -12.06
N ALA A 19 4.35 -23.10 -11.05
CA ALA A 19 3.04 -23.20 -10.41
C ALA A 19 2.59 -21.86 -9.79
N LEU A 20 3.49 -21.16 -9.10
CA LEU A 20 3.20 -19.83 -8.54
C LEU A 20 2.93 -18.78 -9.62
N LYS A 21 3.65 -18.85 -10.74
CA LYS A 21 3.43 -17.98 -11.89
C LYS A 21 2.04 -18.21 -12.49
N GLU A 22 1.65 -19.46 -12.71
CA GLU A 22 0.32 -19.82 -13.24
C GLU A 22 -0.81 -19.37 -12.30
N ILE A 23 -0.66 -19.59 -10.99
CA ILE A 23 -1.62 -19.13 -9.98
C ILE A 23 -1.79 -17.61 -10.05
N ARG A 24 -0.68 -16.87 -10.19
CA ARG A 24 -0.70 -15.40 -10.31
C ARG A 24 -1.41 -14.95 -11.59
N GLU A 25 -1.11 -15.57 -12.72
CA GLU A 25 -1.74 -15.24 -14.02
C GLU A 25 -3.25 -15.53 -13.99
N SER A 26 -3.65 -16.67 -13.43
CA SER A 26 -5.05 -17.03 -13.23
C SER A 26 -5.77 -16.03 -12.31
N LEU A 27 -5.15 -15.64 -11.20
CA LEU A 27 -5.71 -14.62 -10.29
C LEU A 27 -5.91 -13.26 -10.99
N HIS A 28 -4.93 -12.82 -11.79
CA HIS A 28 -5.05 -11.60 -12.61
C HIS A 28 -6.22 -11.69 -13.58
N ALA A 29 -6.35 -12.80 -14.30
CA ALA A 29 -7.44 -13.03 -15.24
C ALA A 29 -8.83 -13.04 -14.56
N MET A 30 -8.94 -13.63 -13.37
CA MET A 30 -10.17 -13.62 -12.58
C MET A 30 -10.54 -12.21 -12.12
N VAL A 31 -9.57 -11.46 -11.59
CA VAL A 31 -9.80 -10.10 -11.08
C VAL A 31 -10.14 -9.13 -12.21
N ALA A 32 -9.62 -9.34 -13.43
CA ALA A 32 -9.97 -8.57 -14.62
C ALA A 32 -11.45 -8.70 -15.04
N GLN A 33 -12.10 -9.80 -14.69
CA GLN A 33 -13.52 -10.03 -15.00
C GLN A 33 -14.47 -9.42 -13.96
N VAL A 34 -13.97 -8.93 -12.82
CA VAL A 34 -14.82 -8.32 -11.78
C VAL A 34 -15.21 -6.90 -12.22
N PRO A 35 -16.50 -6.62 -12.45
CA PRO A 35 -16.94 -5.31 -12.90
C PRO A 35 -17.04 -4.29 -11.75
N GLY A 36 -17.04 -3.01 -12.10
CA GLY A 36 -17.30 -1.90 -11.20
C GLY A 36 -16.15 -1.59 -10.22
N ALA A 37 -16.45 -0.70 -9.27
CA ALA A 37 -15.46 -0.13 -8.35
C ALA A 37 -14.73 -1.19 -7.50
N ALA A 38 -15.41 -2.28 -7.14
CA ALA A 38 -14.79 -3.39 -6.39
C ALA A 38 -13.69 -4.09 -7.20
N GLY A 39 -13.92 -4.34 -8.49
CA GLY A 39 -12.94 -4.92 -9.39
C GLY A 39 -11.79 -3.97 -9.73
N GLU A 40 -12.06 -2.66 -9.83
CA GLU A 40 -11.02 -1.64 -10.00
C GLU A 40 -10.04 -1.61 -8.82
N GLY A 41 -10.56 -1.64 -7.58
CA GLY A 41 -9.73 -1.67 -6.38
C GLY A 41 -8.86 -2.92 -6.30
N ALA A 42 -9.45 -4.09 -6.59
CA ALA A 42 -8.72 -5.37 -6.58
C ALA A 42 -7.61 -5.41 -7.63
N ARG A 43 -7.88 -4.93 -8.86
CA ARG A 43 -6.87 -4.81 -9.93
C ARG A 43 -5.72 -3.90 -9.51
N ALA A 44 -6.03 -2.71 -9.02
CA ALA A 44 -5.01 -1.75 -8.60
C ALA A 44 -4.07 -2.32 -7.52
N ILE A 45 -4.61 -3.06 -6.55
CA ILE A 45 -3.82 -3.73 -5.51
C ILE A 45 -2.93 -4.83 -6.11
N LEU A 46 -3.48 -5.64 -7.03
CA LEU A 46 -2.76 -6.77 -7.61
C LEU A 46 -1.64 -6.31 -8.56
N GLU A 47 -1.90 -5.29 -9.37
CA GLU A 47 -0.90 -4.63 -10.21
C GLU A 47 0.22 -4.04 -9.36
N PHE A 48 -0.15 -3.29 -8.31
CA PHE A 48 0.81 -2.71 -7.37
C PHE A 48 1.69 -3.78 -6.69
N ARG A 49 1.09 -4.87 -6.18
CA ARG A 49 1.84 -5.98 -5.59
C ARG A 49 2.79 -6.63 -6.59
N THR A 50 2.33 -6.80 -7.84
CA THR A 50 3.15 -7.38 -8.90
C THR A 50 4.35 -6.48 -9.20
N ALA A 51 4.14 -5.17 -9.31
CA ALA A 51 5.20 -4.20 -9.54
C ALA A 51 6.24 -4.18 -8.42
N LEU A 52 5.82 -4.28 -7.16
CA LEU A 52 6.75 -4.34 -6.01
C LEU A 52 7.69 -5.55 -6.05
N THR A 53 7.27 -6.67 -6.64
CA THR A 53 8.06 -7.92 -6.57
C THR A 53 9.37 -7.82 -7.35
N SER A 54 9.42 -6.97 -8.37
CA SER A 54 10.61 -6.76 -9.22
C SER A 54 11.47 -5.57 -8.78
N GLU A 55 11.11 -4.87 -7.71
CA GLU A 55 11.77 -3.64 -7.30
C GLU A 55 12.95 -3.89 -6.34
N THR A 56 13.88 -2.95 -6.34
CA THR A 56 14.89 -2.85 -5.26
C THR A 56 14.21 -2.50 -3.92
N ASP A 57 14.89 -2.68 -2.79
CA ASP A 57 14.37 -2.24 -1.49
C ASP A 57 13.95 -0.76 -1.50
N ARG A 58 14.79 0.12 -2.07
CA ARG A 58 14.48 1.54 -2.25
C ARG A 58 13.26 1.74 -3.14
N GLY A 59 13.23 1.08 -4.30
CA GLY A 59 12.10 1.14 -5.24
C GLY A 59 10.79 0.72 -4.57
N SER A 60 10.82 -0.40 -3.86
CA SER A 60 9.68 -0.96 -3.12
C SER A 60 9.13 0.03 -2.09
N VAL A 61 10.00 0.63 -1.27
CA VAL A 61 9.59 1.61 -0.25
C VAL A 61 8.99 2.87 -0.87
N LEU A 62 9.64 3.43 -1.89
CA LEU A 62 9.18 4.67 -2.52
C LEU A 62 7.83 4.44 -3.24
N MET A 63 7.72 3.34 -3.97
CA MET A 63 6.49 2.97 -4.68
C MET A 63 5.36 2.68 -3.70
N ALA A 64 5.61 1.90 -2.63
CA ALA A 64 4.59 1.59 -1.64
C ALA A 64 4.08 2.81 -0.90
N ALA A 65 4.99 3.69 -0.46
CA ALA A 65 4.60 4.92 0.20
C ALA A 65 3.80 5.85 -0.73
N ALA A 66 4.19 5.98 -2.00
CA ALA A 66 3.44 6.76 -2.98
C ALA A 66 2.04 6.19 -3.23
N PHE A 67 1.92 4.87 -3.39
CA PHE A 67 0.63 4.20 -3.57
C PHE A 67 -0.31 4.44 -2.39
N ILE A 68 0.19 4.28 -1.17
CA ILE A 68 -0.59 4.51 0.06
C ILE A 68 -1.00 5.98 0.19
N ASP A 69 -0.10 6.91 -0.10
CA ASP A 69 -0.36 8.34 -0.06
C ASP A 69 -1.48 8.75 -1.04
N ASP A 70 -1.47 8.20 -2.25
CA ASP A 70 -2.55 8.36 -3.22
C ASP A 70 -3.87 7.77 -2.72
N ARG A 71 -3.85 6.57 -2.10
CA ARG A 71 -5.07 6.00 -1.50
C ARG A 71 -5.65 6.89 -0.40
N LEU A 72 -4.81 7.50 0.44
CA LEU A 72 -5.28 8.47 1.44
C LEU A 72 -5.92 9.68 0.77
N LYS A 73 -5.34 10.20 -0.31
CA LYS A 73 -5.93 11.28 -1.09
C LYS A 73 -7.32 10.91 -1.60
N TYR A 74 -7.50 9.72 -2.20
CA TYR A 74 -8.82 9.27 -2.67
C TYR A 74 -9.82 9.12 -1.52
N LEU A 75 -9.42 8.56 -0.38
CA LEU A 75 -10.28 8.42 0.80
C LEU A 75 -10.74 9.78 1.33
N LEU A 76 -9.84 10.75 1.40
CA LEU A 76 -10.17 12.12 1.81
C LEU A 76 -11.10 12.79 0.80
N MET A 77 -10.80 12.70 -0.50
CA MET A 77 -11.66 13.28 -1.54
C MET A 77 -13.09 12.70 -1.50
N ALA A 78 -13.26 11.42 -1.16
CA ALA A 78 -14.57 10.79 -1.03
C ALA A 78 -15.39 11.24 0.19
N ARG A 79 -14.79 11.97 1.16
CA ARG A 79 -15.44 12.43 2.40
C ARG A 79 -15.58 13.95 2.48
N LEU A 80 -14.84 14.69 1.67
CA LEU A 80 -14.90 16.14 1.62
C LEU A 80 -16.09 16.62 0.78
N VAL A 81 -16.49 17.88 1.00
CA VAL A 81 -17.49 18.54 0.15
C VAL A 81 -17.00 18.57 -1.29
N ASP A 82 -17.90 18.27 -2.24
CA ASP A 82 -17.62 18.27 -3.67
C ASP A 82 -17.50 19.71 -4.23
N ASP A 83 -16.42 20.39 -3.84
CA ASP A 83 -15.96 21.64 -4.44
C ASP A 83 -14.58 21.40 -5.07
N ALA A 84 -14.58 21.18 -6.38
CA ALA A 84 -13.37 20.85 -7.13
C ALA A 84 -12.27 21.94 -7.04
N LYS A 85 -12.63 23.22 -6.86
CA LYS A 85 -11.65 24.31 -6.78
C LYS A 85 -11.00 24.36 -5.41
N ILE A 86 -11.78 24.22 -4.35
CA ILE A 86 -11.29 24.16 -2.96
C ILE A 86 -10.48 22.89 -2.75
N ALA A 87 -11.00 21.73 -3.18
CA ALA A 87 -10.32 20.45 -3.05
C ALA A 87 -8.96 20.47 -3.76
N ARG A 88 -8.89 20.98 -5.00
CA ARG A 88 -7.62 21.08 -5.72
C ARG A 88 -6.57 21.87 -4.94
N ARG A 89 -6.92 23.07 -4.46
CA ARG A 89 -6.03 23.89 -3.64
C ARG A 89 -5.65 23.22 -2.33
N ALA A 90 -6.55 22.45 -1.72
CA ALA A 90 -6.26 21.73 -0.50
C ALA A 90 -5.15 20.68 -0.70
N PHE A 91 -5.15 19.98 -1.84
CA PHE A 91 -4.19 18.91 -2.16
C PHE A 91 -2.94 19.36 -2.94
N GLU A 92 -2.82 20.64 -3.29
CA GLU A 92 -1.59 21.21 -3.83
C GLU A 92 -0.44 21.10 -2.82
N PHE A 93 0.81 21.09 -3.28
CA PHE A 93 1.99 20.85 -2.42
C PHE A 93 2.08 21.79 -1.21
N ASN A 94 1.69 23.05 -1.38
CA ASN A 94 1.64 24.09 -0.34
C ASN A 94 0.27 24.18 0.37
N GLY A 95 -0.68 23.32 0.01
CA GLY A 95 -2.01 23.25 0.60
C GLY A 95 -2.05 22.45 1.92
N PRO A 96 -3.14 22.58 2.70
CA PRO A 96 -3.31 21.89 3.99
C PRO A 96 -3.25 20.35 3.91
N LEU A 97 -3.52 19.75 2.76
CA LEU A 97 -3.45 18.31 2.49
C LEU A 97 -2.39 17.96 1.44
N GLY A 98 -1.41 18.85 1.25
CA GLY A 98 -0.35 18.74 0.26
C GLY A 98 0.71 17.68 0.56
N THR A 99 0.90 17.36 1.85
CA THR A 99 1.94 16.42 2.29
C THR A 99 1.37 15.07 2.70
N PHE A 100 2.19 14.03 2.60
CA PHE A 100 1.83 12.69 3.09
C PHE A 100 1.48 12.72 4.59
N SER A 101 2.28 13.41 5.41
CA SER A 101 1.99 13.57 6.85
C SER A 101 0.66 14.24 7.13
N SER A 102 0.35 15.36 6.45
CA SER A 102 -0.92 16.06 6.66
C SER A 102 -2.11 15.19 6.28
N ARG A 103 -2.00 14.39 5.21
CA ARG A 103 -3.05 13.45 4.81
C ARG A 103 -3.24 12.32 5.82
N ILE A 104 -2.16 11.80 6.40
CA ILE A 104 -2.23 10.78 7.47
C ILE A 104 -2.98 11.35 8.69
N ASP A 105 -2.54 12.50 9.19
CA ASP A 105 -3.09 13.11 10.41
C ASP A 105 -4.54 13.55 10.22
N PHE A 106 -4.87 14.14 9.08
CA PHE A 106 -6.23 14.57 8.79
C PHE A 106 -7.18 13.37 8.61
N SER A 107 -6.72 12.28 7.99
CA SER A 107 -7.50 11.04 7.88
C SER A 107 -7.81 10.42 9.25
N TYR A 108 -6.87 10.50 10.20
CA TYR A 108 -7.12 10.10 11.58
C TYR A 108 -8.10 11.02 12.29
N LEU A 109 -7.93 12.35 12.14
CA LEU A 109 -8.82 13.35 12.74
C LEU A 109 -10.27 13.20 12.27
N MET A 110 -10.48 12.84 11.00
CA MET A 110 -11.81 12.54 10.43
C MET A 110 -12.38 11.18 10.86
N GLY A 111 -11.65 10.39 11.66
CA GLY A 111 -12.06 9.04 12.08
C GLY A 111 -12.02 8.00 10.95
N ILE A 112 -11.37 8.29 9.82
CA ILE A 112 -11.21 7.33 8.70
C ILE A 112 -10.21 6.24 9.09
N LEU A 113 -9.18 6.60 9.85
CA LEU A 113 -8.14 5.69 10.31
C LEU A 113 -8.21 5.48 11.82
N PRO A 114 -8.05 4.24 12.31
CA PRO A 114 -7.80 4.01 13.73
C PRO A 114 -6.38 4.47 14.12
N LYS A 115 -6.15 4.66 15.43
CA LYS A 115 -4.87 5.20 15.94
C LYS A 115 -3.65 4.36 15.57
N ASN A 116 -3.79 3.03 15.58
CA ASN A 116 -2.71 2.13 15.17
C ASN A 116 -2.35 2.30 13.68
N ALA A 117 -3.33 2.47 12.80
CA ALA A 117 -3.09 2.71 11.38
C ALA A 117 -2.39 4.06 11.15
N GLN A 118 -2.82 5.13 11.83
CA GLN A 118 -2.15 6.43 11.76
C GLN A 118 -0.69 6.33 12.19
N ARG A 119 -0.42 5.64 13.30
CA ARG A 119 0.94 5.40 13.79
C ARG A 119 1.78 4.67 12.75
N ASP A 120 1.28 3.57 12.20
CA ASP A 120 2.01 2.74 11.24
C ASP A 120 2.28 3.48 9.93
N LEU A 121 1.36 4.32 9.47
CA LEU A 121 1.58 5.16 8.30
C LEU A 121 2.70 6.19 8.53
N HIS A 122 2.84 6.74 9.74
CA HIS A 122 3.99 7.59 10.05
C HIS A 122 5.31 6.82 10.12
N ILE A 123 5.28 5.54 10.54
CA ILE A 123 6.45 4.66 10.51
C ILE A 123 6.85 4.41 9.05
N ILE A 124 5.89 4.07 8.18
CA ILE A 124 6.12 3.92 6.72
C ILE A 124 6.69 5.21 6.12
N ARG A 125 6.13 6.38 6.46
CA ARG A 125 6.66 7.69 6.06
C ARG A 125 8.11 7.89 6.52
N SER A 126 8.43 7.48 7.76
CA SER A 126 9.79 7.57 8.31
C SER A 126 10.77 6.69 7.53
N ILE A 127 10.39 5.44 7.26
CA ILE A 127 11.16 4.51 6.42
C ILE A 127 11.39 5.13 5.04
N ARG A 128 10.33 5.59 4.37
CA ARG A 128 10.41 6.28 3.08
C ARG A 128 11.36 7.46 3.08
N ASN A 129 11.30 8.30 4.10
CA ASN A 129 12.19 9.47 4.21
C ASN A 129 13.65 9.05 4.38
N LYS A 130 13.95 7.98 5.14
CA LYS A 130 15.32 7.44 5.26
C LYS A 130 15.84 6.94 3.90
N PHE A 131 15.04 6.20 3.15
CA PHE A 131 15.43 5.73 1.81
C PHE A 131 15.59 6.85 0.78
N ALA A 132 14.75 7.90 0.86
CA ALA A 132 14.74 9.02 -0.08
C ALA A 132 15.85 10.05 0.17
N HIS A 133 16.25 10.25 1.42
CA HIS A 133 17.24 11.28 1.81
C HIS A 133 18.62 10.72 2.15
N ASN A 134 18.83 9.40 2.03
CA ASN A 134 20.16 8.81 2.13
C ASN A 134 20.73 8.53 0.74
N ALA A 135 21.89 9.11 0.43
CA ALA A 135 22.61 8.89 -0.81
C ALA A 135 23.33 7.53 -0.86
N ALA A 136 23.68 6.96 0.31
CA ALA A 136 24.30 5.64 0.39
C ALA A 136 23.31 4.53 0.03
N PRO A 137 23.80 3.34 -0.39
CA PRO A 137 22.97 2.14 -0.43
C PRO A 137 22.32 1.89 0.94
N MET A 138 21.04 1.55 0.93
CA MET A 138 20.25 1.23 2.10
C MET A 138 19.35 0.06 1.74
N THR A 139 19.15 -0.86 2.68
CA THR A 139 18.37 -2.08 2.50
C THR A 139 17.42 -2.29 3.67
N PHE A 140 16.50 -3.24 3.52
CA PHE A 140 15.69 -3.70 4.65
C PHE A 140 16.52 -4.42 5.72
N GLU A 141 17.77 -4.78 5.42
CA GLU A 141 18.67 -5.46 6.35
C GLU A 141 19.36 -4.51 7.33
N ASP A 142 19.33 -3.20 7.07
CA ASP A 142 19.89 -2.20 7.97
C ASP A 142 19.12 -2.15 9.28
N GLU A 143 19.82 -2.23 10.42
CA GLU A 143 19.20 -2.28 11.76
C GLU A 143 18.19 -1.15 12.01
N SER A 144 18.48 0.06 11.52
CA SER A 144 17.57 1.19 11.68
C SER A 144 16.26 1.06 10.89
N ILE A 145 16.27 0.29 9.79
CA ILE A 145 15.10 -0.01 8.96
C ILE A 145 14.39 -1.24 9.51
N LYS A 146 15.11 -2.32 9.82
CA LYS A 146 14.57 -3.51 10.48
C LYS A 146 13.76 -3.17 11.73
N SER A 147 14.33 -2.34 12.60
CA SER A 147 13.66 -1.90 13.82
C SER A 147 12.33 -1.18 13.53
N LEU A 148 12.29 -0.32 12.51
CA LEU A 148 11.07 0.35 12.09
C LEU A 148 10.05 -0.65 11.51
N CYS A 149 10.48 -1.57 10.64
CA CYS A 149 9.62 -2.61 10.09
C CYS A 149 9.00 -3.48 11.19
N ASN A 150 9.81 -3.95 12.14
CA ASN A 150 9.36 -4.76 13.27
C ASN A 150 8.45 -3.99 14.24
N SER A 151 8.53 -2.65 14.21
CA SER A 151 7.65 -1.82 15.02
C SER A 151 6.26 -1.69 14.44
N LEU A 152 6.00 -2.03 13.17
CA LEU A 152 4.66 -2.02 12.56
C LEU A 152 3.76 -3.07 13.24
N VAL A 153 2.53 -2.69 13.60
CA VAL A 153 1.64 -3.55 14.40
C VAL A 153 0.30 -3.82 13.74
N PHE A 154 0.05 -3.34 12.52
CA PHE A 154 -1.26 -3.37 11.88
C PHE A 154 -1.93 -4.75 11.88
N HIS A 155 -2.69 -5.00 12.94
CA HIS A 155 -3.67 -6.06 13.09
C HIS A 155 -4.96 -5.52 12.48
N GLY A 156 -5.55 -6.28 11.54
CA GLY A 156 -6.59 -5.87 10.61
C GLY A 156 -7.62 -4.87 11.15
N VAL A 157 -7.99 -3.90 10.31
CA VAL A 157 -8.98 -2.86 10.64
C VAL A 157 -10.26 -3.53 11.15
N LYS A 158 -10.58 -3.32 12.44
CA LYS A 158 -11.91 -3.67 12.95
C LYS A 158 -12.94 -2.88 12.13
N PRO A 159 -14.00 -3.51 11.60
CA PRO A 159 -14.97 -2.83 10.75
C PRO A 159 -15.56 -1.61 11.47
N MET A 160 -15.76 -0.54 10.70
CA MET A 160 -16.19 0.77 11.20
C MET A 160 -17.53 0.74 11.97
N SER A 161 -18.31 -0.33 11.82
CA SER A 161 -19.53 -0.60 12.61
C SER A 161 -19.29 -0.61 14.12
N LEU A 162 -18.06 -0.87 14.59
CA LEU A 162 -17.70 -0.83 16.02
C LEU A 162 -17.43 0.59 16.55
N TYR A 163 -17.25 1.59 15.68
CA TYR A 163 -16.97 2.98 16.06
C TYR A 163 -18.18 3.92 15.87
N ALA A 164 -19.24 3.44 15.21
CA ALA A 164 -20.44 4.23 14.91
C ALA A 164 -21.34 4.52 16.14
N SER A 165 -21.14 3.83 17.27
CA SER A 165 -22.00 4.01 18.46
C SER A 165 -21.72 5.31 19.23
N VAL A 166 -20.61 6.01 18.96
CA VAL A 166 -20.20 7.19 19.72
C VAL A 166 -20.66 8.51 19.08
N ALA A 167 -21.10 8.50 17.82
CA ALA A 167 -21.48 9.72 17.10
C ALA A 167 -22.94 10.16 17.30
N THR A 168 -23.81 9.31 17.87
CA THR A 168 -25.24 9.61 17.99
C THR A 168 -25.60 10.44 19.23
N THR A 169 -24.67 10.69 20.16
CA THR A 169 -25.00 11.36 21.45
C THR A 169 -24.87 12.88 21.43
N VAL A 170 -24.47 13.51 20.31
CA VAL A 170 -24.30 14.97 20.24
C VAL A 170 -25.19 15.60 19.15
N VAL A 171 -26.44 15.17 19.05
CA VAL A 171 -27.51 15.97 18.40
C VAL A 171 -28.85 15.65 19.09
N THR A 172 -29.05 16.20 20.29
CA THR A 172 -30.36 16.50 20.88
C THR A 172 -30.22 17.67 21.84
#